data_AF-A0A518RFW4-F1
#
_entry.id   AF-A0A518RFW4-F1
#
_cell.length_a   1.000
_cell.length_b   1.000
_cell.length_c   1.000
_cell.angle_alpha   90.00
_cell.angle_beta   90.00
_cell.angle_gamma   90.00
#
_symmetry.space_group_name_H-M   'P 1'
#
loop_
_entity.id
_entity.type
_entity.pdbx_description
1 polymer ?
#
loop_
_entity_poly.entity_id
_entity_poly.type
_entity_poly.pdbx_seq_one_letter_code
_entity_poly.pdbx_strand_id
1 'polypeptide(L)'
;MRLILLALCLLAASLMPATAQTTPPDSAAPVQPAPALTQRIAELPAIVAAKGDFDAYFAPSFKAQVPKDKFDAIGPQLVAQYGAIGTVEKVTATSPYEATLLLGFERGIATIQLIVDPAPPHRVTGLLITGIEPRGDTAEKVEAEFKALPGQTAFGVYALGEGRTPQFEHGGGATMPLGSAFKLWVLAEAARQVEAGERRWSDVVRIDAQRSLPSGVTQTWPQNAPVTLQTLATLMISISDNTATDTLMRTLGRDNVDAMVARSSRGDASATLPVLTTMEAFRLKSPANAQLAAQWKAAGAEGRRKLLKDNQARIAATKVDTGLFGETPLALDVEWFATPRDQAALLDWLRTKGGDTALQVMAANPGTPHAALFDYAGFKGGSEPGVIYGSWLLKTKKGNWYAVTGGWTRADAGVQLPVFMNLMNRLIAQLASQ
;
A
#
# COMPACT_ATOMS: atom_id res chain seq x y z
N MET A 1 -4.77 10.81 -25.36
CA MET A 1 -3.82 9.76 -25.76
C MET A 1 -3.63 8.85 -24.55
N ARG A 2 -4.31 7.70 -24.52
CA ARG A 2 -4.36 6.81 -23.34
C ARG A 2 -3.01 6.11 -23.17
N LEU A 3 -2.22 6.52 -22.17
CA LEU A 3 -1.08 5.72 -21.71
C LEU A 3 -1.64 4.49 -20.99
N ILE A 4 -1.65 3.36 -21.69
CA ILE A 4 -1.81 2.06 -21.05
C ILE A 4 -0.42 1.67 -20.58
N LEU A 5 -0.08 1.94 -19.30
CA LEU A 5 0.95 1.14 -18.65
C LEU A 5 0.38 -0.28 -18.59
N LEU A 6 0.86 -1.15 -19.48
CA LEU A 6 0.65 -2.59 -19.39
C LEU A 6 1.41 -3.07 -18.15
N ALA A 7 0.79 -2.98 -16.98
CA ALA A 7 1.17 -3.80 -15.84
C ALA A 7 0.71 -5.22 -16.17
N LEU A 8 1.57 -6.01 -16.83
CA LEU A 8 1.39 -7.46 -16.87
C LEU A 8 1.69 -8.00 -15.46
N CYS A 9 0.71 -7.90 -14.57
CA CYS A 9 0.64 -8.73 -13.37
C CYS A 9 0.18 -10.12 -13.80
N LEU A 10 1.10 -10.95 -14.29
CA LEU A 10 0.84 -12.40 -14.35
C LEU A 10 1.00 -12.94 -12.93
N LEU A 11 -0.13 -13.17 -12.27
CA LEU A 11 -0.21 -13.96 -11.05
C LEU A 11 0.11 -15.41 -11.43
N ALA A 12 1.38 -15.81 -11.33
CA ALA A 12 1.73 -17.23 -11.29
C ALA A 12 1.46 -17.72 -9.86
N ALA A 13 0.32 -18.38 -9.67
CA ALA A 13 0.06 -19.16 -8.47
C ALA A 13 1.00 -20.38 -8.47
N SER A 14 2.13 -20.29 -7.78
CA SER A 14 2.92 -21.47 -7.43
C SER A 14 2.38 -22.08 -6.15
N LEU A 15 1.79 -23.27 -6.28
CA LEU A 15 1.57 -24.18 -5.17
C LEU A 15 2.95 -24.59 -4.63
N MET A 16 3.39 -23.99 -3.52
CA MET A 16 4.56 -24.47 -2.80
C MET A 16 4.14 -25.63 -1.89
N PRO A 17 4.78 -26.81 -1.98
CA PRO A 17 4.63 -27.83 -0.96
C PRO A 17 5.29 -27.35 0.34
N ALA A 18 4.57 -27.53 1.46
CA ALA A 18 5.08 -27.25 2.80
C ALA A 18 6.33 -28.10 3.05
N THR A 19 7.49 -27.45 3.09
CA THR A 19 8.73 -28.01 3.64
C THR A 19 9.00 -27.33 4.98
N ALA A 20 9.37 -28.13 5.97
CA ALA A 20 9.55 -27.73 7.35
C ALA A 20 10.60 -26.60 7.47
N GLN A 21 10.25 -25.54 8.19
CA GLN A 21 11.15 -24.42 8.49
C GLN A 21 12.18 -24.84 9.53
N THR A 22 13.43 -25.00 9.11
CA THR A 22 14.59 -24.87 9.99
C THR A 22 14.96 -23.39 10.13
N THR A 23 15.52 -23.03 11.28
CA THR A 23 16.01 -21.70 11.67
C THR A 23 16.89 -21.07 10.58
N PRO A 24 16.80 -19.75 10.32
CA PRO A 24 17.61 -19.11 9.29
C PRO A 24 19.10 -19.14 9.68
N PRO A 25 20.01 -19.58 8.79
CA PRO A 25 21.42 -19.47 9.06
C PRO A 25 21.89 -18.02 8.92
N ASP A 26 22.92 -17.68 9.69
CA ASP A 26 23.74 -16.49 9.54
C ASP A 26 24.15 -16.25 8.08
N SER A 27 24.29 -14.97 7.71
CA SER A 27 24.69 -14.43 6.40
C SER A 27 25.28 -15.46 5.43
N ALA A 28 24.42 -16.04 4.58
CA ALA A 28 24.86 -16.91 3.50
C ALA A 28 25.86 -16.18 2.61
N ALA A 29 26.95 -16.85 2.23
CA ALA A 29 27.92 -16.32 1.30
C ALA A 29 27.24 -15.85 0.00
N PRO A 30 27.77 -14.80 -0.68
CA PRO A 30 27.19 -14.31 -1.93
C PRO A 30 27.02 -15.46 -2.93
N VAL A 31 25.80 -15.61 -3.46
CA VAL A 31 25.53 -16.64 -4.47
C VAL A 31 26.30 -16.32 -5.74
N GLN A 32 27.07 -17.28 -6.23
CA GLN A 32 27.81 -17.10 -7.48
C GLN A 32 26.90 -17.41 -8.68
N PRO A 33 26.69 -16.46 -9.61
CA PRO A 33 25.88 -16.69 -10.79
C PRO A 33 26.56 -17.68 -11.75
N ALA A 34 25.78 -18.55 -12.39
CA ALA A 34 26.27 -19.44 -13.42
C ALA A 34 26.65 -18.65 -14.69
N PRO A 35 27.62 -19.11 -15.50
CA PRO A 35 28.02 -18.44 -16.74
C PRO A 35 26.85 -18.18 -17.69
N ALA A 36 25.89 -19.10 -17.75
CA ALA A 36 24.68 -18.97 -18.55
C ALA A 36 23.81 -17.76 -18.13
N LEU A 37 23.67 -17.52 -16.83
CA LEU A 37 22.96 -16.35 -16.31
C LEU A 37 23.71 -15.07 -16.69
N THR A 38 25.03 -15.03 -16.46
CA THR A 38 25.87 -13.87 -16.83
C THR A 38 25.75 -13.54 -18.32
N GLN A 39 25.72 -14.55 -19.19
CA GLN A 39 25.52 -14.38 -20.63
C GLN A 39 24.16 -13.73 -20.93
N ARG A 40 23.05 -14.26 -20.39
CA ARG A 40 21.72 -13.70 -20.62
C ARG A 40 21.54 -12.28 -20.07
N ILE A 41 22.24 -11.94 -18.99
CA ILE A 41 22.28 -10.58 -18.45
C ILE A 41 23.00 -9.63 -19.43
N ALA A 42 24.11 -10.05 -20.03
CA ALA A 42 24.85 -9.23 -20.98
C ALA A 42 24.06 -8.95 -22.28
N GLU A 43 23.23 -9.90 -22.72
CA GLU A 43 22.35 -9.76 -23.89
C GLU A 43 21.11 -8.88 -23.62
N LEU A 44 20.72 -8.73 -22.35
CA LEU A 44 19.47 -8.09 -21.94
C LEU A 44 19.27 -6.66 -22.49
N PRO A 45 20.24 -5.72 -22.44
CA PRO A 45 20.04 -4.38 -22.98
C PRO A 45 19.65 -4.37 -24.46
N ALA A 46 20.25 -5.26 -25.27
CA ALA A 46 19.93 -5.38 -26.69
C ALA A 46 18.55 -5.98 -26.92
N ILE A 47 18.15 -6.94 -26.08
CA ILE A 47 16.80 -7.53 -26.09
C ILE A 47 15.75 -6.47 -25.75
N VAL A 48 15.92 -5.70 -24.67
CA VAL A 48 15.00 -4.60 -24.30
C VAL A 48 14.94 -3.53 -25.40
N ALA A 49 16.05 -3.28 -26.10
CA ALA A 49 16.08 -2.36 -27.24
C ALA A 49 15.44 -2.91 -28.53
N ALA A 50 14.86 -4.10 -28.50
CA ALA A 50 14.34 -4.82 -29.67
C ALA A 50 15.39 -5.03 -30.79
N LYS A 51 16.68 -5.13 -30.41
CA LYS A 51 17.82 -5.36 -31.30
C LYS A 51 18.42 -6.77 -31.18
N GLY A 52 18.04 -7.53 -30.16
CA GLY A 52 18.47 -8.92 -29.96
C GLY A 52 17.50 -9.94 -30.57
N ASP A 53 17.91 -11.21 -30.57
CA ASP A 53 17.09 -12.33 -31.02
C ASP A 53 16.11 -12.77 -29.92
N PHE A 54 14.87 -12.30 -30.01
CA PHE A 54 13.79 -12.63 -29.09
C PHE A 54 13.54 -14.15 -28.97
N ASP A 55 13.59 -14.87 -30.10
CA ASP A 55 13.24 -16.28 -30.15
C ASP A 55 14.33 -17.20 -29.60
N ALA A 56 15.59 -16.79 -29.75
CA ALA A 56 16.73 -17.44 -29.13
C ALA A 56 16.90 -17.11 -27.64
N TYR A 57 16.48 -15.91 -27.22
CA TYR A 57 16.60 -15.45 -25.84
C TYR A 57 15.54 -16.04 -24.92
N PHE A 58 14.26 -16.02 -25.33
CA PHE A 58 13.14 -16.44 -24.48
C PHE A 58 12.67 -17.87 -24.70
N ALA A 59 12.35 -18.55 -23.60
CA ALA A 59 11.79 -19.89 -23.60
C ALA A 59 10.35 -19.89 -24.16
N PRO A 60 9.87 -21.02 -24.73
CA PRO A 60 8.48 -21.12 -25.20
C PRO A 60 7.43 -20.71 -24.15
N SER A 61 7.68 -21.04 -22.89
CA SER A 61 6.81 -20.68 -21.75
C SER A 61 6.65 -19.18 -21.55
N PHE A 62 7.72 -18.39 -21.77
CA PHE A 62 7.66 -16.93 -21.71
C PHE A 62 6.91 -16.37 -22.92
N LYS A 63 7.26 -16.84 -24.13
CA LYS A 63 6.69 -16.35 -25.39
C LYS A 63 5.19 -16.61 -25.51
N ALA A 64 4.69 -17.68 -24.88
CA ALA A 64 3.26 -17.96 -24.79
C ALA A 64 2.48 -16.91 -23.99
N GLN A 65 3.14 -16.24 -23.04
CA GLN A 65 2.54 -15.23 -22.17
C GLN A 65 2.79 -13.81 -22.66
N VAL A 66 3.94 -13.58 -23.31
CA VAL A 66 4.36 -12.28 -23.81
C VAL A 66 4.71 -12.39 -25.30
N PRO A 67 3.75 -12.05 -26.20
CA PRO A 67 4.00 -12.00 -27.64
C PRO A 67 5.11 -11.00 -28.01
N LYS A 68 5.88 -11.29 -29.05
CA LYS A 68 7.04 -10.48 -29.47
C LYS A 68 6.68 -9.02 -29.75
N ASP A 69 5.58 -8.78 -30.46
CA ASP A 69 5.11 -7.42 -30.78
C ASP A 69 4.80 -6.60 -29.52
N LYS A 70 4.26 -7.24 -28.49
CA LYS A 70 4.00 -6.61 -27.19
C LYS A 70 5.29 -6.32 -26.45
N PHE A 71 6.26 -7.24 -26.48
CA PHE A 71 7.56 -7.04 -25.86
C PHE A 71 8.37 -5.92 -26.54
N ASP A 72 8.45 -5.93 -27.86
CA ASP A 72 9.18 -4.94 -28.65
C ASP A 72 8.63 -3.52 -28.46
N ALA A 73 7.35 -3.38 -28.11
CA ALA A 73 6.73 -2.08 -27.82
C ALA A 73 7.21 -1.48 -26.48
N ILE A 74 7.75 -2.27 -25.55
CA ILE A 74 8.19 -1.81 -24.22
C ILE A 74 9.42 -0.92 -24.34
N GLY A 75 10.45 -1.37 -25.07
CA GLY A 75 11.72 -0.64 -25.21
C GLY A 75 11.56 0.83 -25.62
N PRO A 76 10.86 1.12 -26.74
CA PRO A 76 10.60 2.50 -27.17
C PRO A 76 9.84 3.35 -26.15
N GLN A 77 8.89 2.76 -25.41
CA GLN A 77 8.17 3.48 -24.36
C GLN A 77 9.10 3.86 -23.20
N LEU A 78 9.95 2.93 -22.78
CA LEU A 78 10.95 3.19 -21.75
C LEU A 78 11.97 4.23 -22.21
N VAL A 79 12.41 4.18 -23.47
CA VAL A 79 13.34 5.16 -24.03
C VAL A 79 12.72 6.55 -24.12
N ALA A 80 11.45 6.66 -24.53
CA ALA A 80 10.76 7.94 -24.56
C ALA A 80 10.68 8.58 -23.16
N GLN A 81 10.45 7.77 -22.13
CA GLN A 81 10.28 8.26 -20.76
C GLN A 81 11.61 8.48 -20.02
N TYR A 82 12.56 7.57 -20.15
CA TYR A 82 13.80 7.51 -19.35
C TYR A 82 15.08 7.71 -20.17
N GLY A 83 14.97 8.01 -21.47
CA GLY A 83 16.13 8.22 -22.35
C GLY A 83 16.80 6.92 -22.77
N ALA A 84 18.00 7.02 -23.36
CA ALA A 84 18.65 5.85 -23.98
C ALA A 84 18.90 4.70 -22.98
N ILE A 85 18.74 3.45 -23.45
CA ILE A 85 19.08 2.23 -22.69
C ILE A 85 20.61 2.18 -22.53
N GLY A 86 21.07 2.04 -21.28
CA GLY A 86 22.47 1.88 -20.90
C GLY A 86 22.84 0.42 -20.62
N THR A 87 23.77 0.23 -19.69
CA THR A 87 24.26 -1.10 -19.27
C THR A 87 23.51 -1.61 -18.04
N VAL A 88 23.72 -2.89 -17.72
CA VAL A 88 23.36 -3.42 -16.41
C VAL A 88 24.37 -2.91 -15.39
N GLU A 89 23.91 -2.11 -14.42
CA GLU A 89 24.74 -1.40 -13.45
C GLU A 89 25.02 -2.25 -12.20
N LYS A 90 24.10 -3.13 -11.84
CA LYS A 90 24.23 -4.00 -10.67
C LYS A 90 23.55 -5.34 -10.94
N VAL A 91 24.16 -6.42 -10.46
CA VAL A 91 23.60 -7.77 -10.46
C VAL A 91 23.66 -8.30 -9.04
N THR A 92 22.54 -8.80 -8.54
CA THR A 92 22.45 -9.51 -7.26
C THR A 92 21.84 -10.89 -7.54
N ALA A 93 22.69 -11.92 -7.56
CA ALA A 93 22.25 -13.29 -7.78
C ALA A 93 21.47 -13.80 -6.55
N THR A 94 20.29 -14.37 -6.79
CA THR A 94 19.47 -15.02 -5.76
C THR A 94 19.63 -16.54 -5.82
N SER A 95 19.97 -17.08 -6.98
CA SER A 95 20.39 -18.46 -7.22
C SER A 95 21.44 -18.47 -8.35
N PRO A 96 22.07 -19.62 -8.68
CA PRO A 96 22.95 -19.70 -9.84
C PRO A 96 22.28 -19.30 -11.18
N TYR A 97 20.96 -19.36 -11.28
CA TYR A 97 20.21 -19.10 -12.52
C TYR A 97 19.15 -17.99 -12.38
N GLU A 98 19.14 -17.28 -11.25
CA GLU A 98 18.22 -16.18 -10.97
C GLU A 98 18.96 -14.96 -10.41
N ALA A 99 18.56 -13.77 -10.86
CA ALA A 99 19.09 -12.53 -10.33
C ALA A 99 18.06 -11.40 -10.32
N THR A 100 18.25 -10.48 -9.36
CA THR A 100 17.73 -9.12 -9.46
C THR A 100 18.83 -8.21 -10.01
N LEU A 101 18.53 -7.43 -11.03
CA LEU A 101 19.49 -6.57 -11.72
C LEU A 101 18.95 -5.16 -11.93
N LEU A 102 19.86 -4.20 -11.97
CA LEU A 102 19.57 -2.78 -12.24
C LEU A 102 20.01 -2.47 -13.66
N LEU A 103 19.04 -2.30 -14.57
CA LEU A 103 19.29 -1.88 -15.94
C LEU A 103 19.24 -0.35 -16.01
N GLY A 104 20.35 0.25 -16.41
CA GLY A 104 20.46 1.69 -16.56
C GLY A 104 19.77 2.23 -17.78
N PHE A 105 19.17 3.41 -17.61
CA PHE A 105 18.75 4.32 -18.66
C PHE A 105 19.40 5.69 -18.39
N GLU A 106 19.43 6.57 -19.39
CA GLU A 106 20.00 7.92 -19.26
C GLU A 106 19.39 8.72 -18.09
N ARG A 107 18.07 8.60 -17.89
CA ARG A 107 17.28 9.31 -16.88
C ARG A 107 16.56 8.37 -15.90
N GLY A 108 16.87 7.08 -15.91
CA GLY A 108 16.23 6.11 -15.01
C GLY A 108 17.05 4.86 -14.74
N ILE A 109 16.63 4.07 -13.77
CA ILE A 109 17.21 2.77 -13.44
C ILE A 109 16.06 1.78 -13.23
N ALA A 110 15.99 0.74 -14.05
CA ALA A 110 14.97 -0.29 -13.97
C ALA A 110 15.45 -1.45 -13.09
N THR A 111 14.64 -1.84 -12.11
CA THR A 111 14.86 -3.09 -11.37
C THR A 111 14.18 -4.23 -12.12
N ILE A 112 14.95 -5.27 -12.42
CA ILE A 112 14.51 -6.41 -13.22
C ILE A 112 14.80 -7.71 -12.46
N GLN A 113 13.82 -8.58 -12.36
CA GLN A 113 14.02 -9.98 -11.98
C GLN A 113 14.17 -10.83 -13.25
N LEU A 114 15.23 -11.64 -13.30
CA LEU A 114 15.56 -12.49 -14.44
C LEU A 114 15.74 -13.94 -13.97
N ILE A 115 15.09 -14.86 -14.67
CA ILE A 115 15.14 -16.31 -14.43
C ILE A 115 15.58 -16.99 -15.72
N VAL A 116 16.64 -17.80 -15.63
CA VAL A 116 17.23 -18.55 -16.73
C VAL A 116 17.02 -20.04 -16.52
N ASP A 117 16.71 -20.78 -17.59
CA ASP A 117 16.62 -22.23 -17.54
C ASP A 117 18.01 -22.86 -17.26
N PRO A 118 18.16 -23.71 -16.23
CA PRO A 118 19.39 -24.46 -16.00
C PRO A 118 19.74 -25.41 -17.15
N ALA A 119 18.76 -25.84 -17.95
CA ALA A 119 18.98 -26.72 -19.10
C ALA A 119 19.40 -25.91 -20.35
N PRO A 120 20.35 -26.43 -21.16
CA PRO A 120 20.61 -25.87 -22.48
C PRO A 120 19.33 -25.78 -23.33
N PRO A 121 19.13 -24.71 -24.12
CA PRO A 121 20.10 -23.66 -24.45
C PRO A 121 20.06 -22.45 -23.49
N HIS A 122 19.68 -22.64 -22.22
CA HIS A 122 19.65 -21.63 -21.16
C HIS A 122 18.82 -20.41 -21.53
N ARG A 123 17.59 -20.64 -21.99
CA ARG A 123 16.67 -19.55 -22.36
C ARG A 123 16.10 -18.89 -21.11
N VAL A 124 15.78 -17.61 -21.23
CA VAL A 124 15.07 -16.87 -20.18
C VAL A 124 13.64 -17.35 -20.10
N THR A 125 13.26 -17.85 -18.93
CA THR A 125 11.90 -18.34 -18.63
C THR A 125 11.07 -17.28 -17.90
N GLY A 126 11.72 -16.31 -17.26
CA GLY A 126 11.08 -15.19 -16.56
C GLY A 126 11.87 -13.89 -16.68
N LEU A 127 11.16 -12.81 -16.99
CA LEU A 127 11.67 -11.43 -16.96
C LEU A 127 10.55 -10.53 -16.45
N LEU A 128 10.79 -9.83 -15.34
CA LEU A 128 9.84 -8.92 -14.73
C LEU A 128 10.52 -7.60 -14.37
N ILE A 129 10.04 -6.49 -14.94
CA ILE A 129 10.41 -5.14 -14.49
C ILE A 129 9.56 -4.83 -13.26
N THR A 130 10.18 -4.74 -12.08
CA THR A 130 9.47 -4.51 -10.82
C THR A 130 9.32 -3.03 -10.48
N GLY A 131 10.07 -2.16 -11.16
CA GLY A 131 9.99 -0.71 -11.02
C GLY A 131 11.08 -0.01 -11.82
N ILE A 132 10.88 1.28 -12.10
CA ILE A 132 11.89 2.15 -12.70
C ILE A 132 11.95 3.43 -11.88
N GLU A 133 13.12 3.74 -11.35
CA GLU A 133 13.39 4.93 -10.56
C GLU A 133 14.06 5.99 -11.44
N PRO A 134 13.68 7.28 -11.34
CA PRO A 134 14.38 8.32 -12.08
C PRO A 134 15.80 8.53 -11.54
N ARG A 135 16.74 8.86 -12.43
CA ARG A 135 18.07 9.30 -12.03
C ARG A 135 18.03 10.74 -11.53
N GLY A 136 18.76 11.01 -10.45
CA GLY A 136 18.81 12.34 -9.85
C GLY A 136 17.42 12.84 -9.47
N ASP A 137 16.54 11.92 -9.04
CA ASP A 137 15.23 12.28 -8.53
C ASP A 137 15.35 13.10 -7.25
N THR A 138 14.41 14.00 -7.03
CA THR A 138 14.41 14.87 -5.85
C THR A 138 12.98 15.02 -5.34
N ALA A 139 12.83 15.38 -4.07
CA ALA A 139 11.52 15.65 -3.48
C ALA A 139 10.77 16.75 -4.24
N GLU A 140 11.47 17.76 -4.77
CA GLU A 140 10.87 18.87 -5.55
C GLU A 140 10.31 18.38 -6.89
N LYS A 141 10.96 17.43 -7.56
CA LYS A 141 10.44 16.82 -8.80
C LYS A 141 9.18 16.01 -8.50
N VAL A 142 9.21 15.20 -7.43
CA VAL A 142 8.04 14.44 -6.99
C VAL A 142 6.89 15.38 -6.61
N GLU A 143 7.18 16.49 -5.92
CA GLU A 143 6.18 17.52 -5.60
C GLU A 143 5.56 18.13 -6.87
N ALA A 144 6.38 18.49 -7.86
CA ALA A 144 5.88 19.04 -9.12
C ALA A 144 4.93 18.07 -9.84
N GLU A 145 5.24 16.76 -9.81
CA GLU A 145 4.37 15.73 -10.37
C GLU A 145 3.08 15.54 -9.56
N PHE A 146 3.14 15.59 -8.22
CA PHE A 146 1.94 15.62 -7.38
C PHE A 146 1.03 16.82 -7.66
N LYS A 147 1.61 18.01 -7.90
CA LYS A 147 0.87 19.23 -8.27
C LYS A 147 0.24 19.15 -9.65
N ALA A 148 0.81 18.36 -10.56
CA ALA A 148 0.27 18.15 -11.90
C ALA A 148 -0.90 17.16 -11.94
N LEU A 149 -1.13 16.39 -10.86
CA LEU A 149 -2.28 15.50 -10.76
C LEU A 149 -3.59 16.32 -10.61
N PRO A 150 -4.68 15.91 -11.28
CA PRO A 150 -5.96 16.58 -11.15
C PRO A 150 -6.60 16.34 -9.79
N GLY A 151 -7.38 17.29 -9.29
CA GLY A 151 -8.00 17.21 -7.96
C GLY A 151 -7.07 17.76 -6.88
N GLN A 152 -7.14 17.17 -5.68
CA GLN A 152 -6.35 17.59 -4.52
C GLN A 152 -5.32 16.52 -4.17
N THR A 153 -4.10 16.94 -3.91
CA THR A 153 -3.01 16.08 -3.45
C THR A 153 -2.38 16.68 -2.20
N ALA A 154 -1.85 15.80 -1.35
CA ALA A 154 -1.04 16.20 -0.20
C ALA A 154 -0.12 15.05 0.18
N PHE A 155 1.12 15.36 0.58
CA PHE A 155 2.03 14.38 1.16
C PHE A 155 3.00 15.04 2.14
N GLY A 156 3.68 14.22 2.93
CA GLY A 156 4.80 14.64 3.73
C GLY A 156 5.73 13.50 4.10
N VAL A 157 7.00 13.85 4.24
CA VAL A 157 8.09 13.03 4.75
C VAL A 157 8.55 13.66 6.06
N TYR A 158 8.41 12.93 7.16
CA TYR A 158 8.64 13.45 8.50
C TYR A 158 9.71 12.60 9.19
N ALA A 159 10.78 13.24 9.66
CA ALA A 159 11.68 12.61 10.61
C ALA A 159 10.96 12.49 11.97
N LEU A 160 10.99 11.30 12.56
CA LEU A 160 10.34 11.00 13.84
C LEU A 160 11.38 10.95 14.97
N GLY A 161 11.07 11.56 16.11
CA GLY A 161 12.01 11.76 17.21
C GLY A 161 11.67 12.98 18.05
N GLU A 162 12.67 13.62 18.66
CA GLU A 162 12.51 14.88 19.37
C GLU A 162 12.16 16.00 18.39
N GLY A 163 10.86 16.26 18.24
CA GLY A 163 10.33 17.16 17.22
C GLY A 163 10.06 16.43 15.91
N ARG A 164 8.79 16.08 15.66
CA ARG A 164 8.34 15.60 14.35
C ARG A 164 8.52 16.72 13.34
N THR A 165 9.61 16.68 12.59
CA THR A 165 10.03 17.76 11.69
C THR A 165 9.77 17.34 10.24
N PRO A 166 9.00 18.13 9.45
CA PRO A 166 8.88 17.87 8.02
C PRO A 166 10.25 18.03 7.35
N GLN A 167 10.70 16.99 6.66
CA GLN A 167 11.85 17.07 5.76
C GLN A 167 11.40 17.65 4.42
N PHE A 168 10.25 17.15 3.93
CA PHE A 168 9.60 17.60 2.71
C PHE A 168 8.09 17.49 2.89
N GLU A 169 7.32 18.48 2.45
CA GLU A 169 5.87 18.41 2.51
C GLU A 169 5.19 19.20 1.40
N HIS A 170 4.08 18.67 0.90
CA HIS A 170 3.16 19.35 0.02
C HIS A 170 1.77 19.27 0.65
N GLY A 171 1.20 20.41 1.05
CA GLY A 171 -0.13 20.42 1.66
C GLY A 171 -0.21 19.60 2.96
N GLY A 172 0.85 19.54 3.78
CA GLY A 172 0.90 18.69 4.97
C GLY A 172 -0.20 18.93 6.02
N GLY A 173 -0.84 20.11 5.98
CA GLY A 173 -2.01 20.45 6.81
C GLY A 173 -3.36 20.33 6.09
N ALA A 174 -3.40 19.85 4.85
CA ALA A 174 -4.65 19.65 4.13
C ALA A 174 -5.36 18.40 4.62
N THR A 175 -6.64 18.55 4.95
CA THR A 175 -7.51 17.44 5.34
C THR A 175 -7.81 16.59 4.10
N MET A 176 -7.44 15.31 4.14
CA MET A 176 -7.59 14.36 3.03
C MET A 176 -8.48 13.19 3.45
N PRO A 177 -9.30 12.65 2.53
CA PRO A 177 -9.96 11.37 2.75
C PRO A 177 -8.91 10.24 2.78
N LEU A 178 -9.07 9.30 3.70
CA LEU A 178 -8.09 8.27 4.02
C LEU A 178 -8.42 6.93 3.37
N GLY A 179 -9.69 6.69 3.03
CA GLY A 179 -10.20 5.33 2.83
C GLY A 179 -9.78 4.44 4.00
N SER A 180 -9.40 3.19 3.71
CA SER A 180 -8.96 2.21 4.72
C SER A 180 -7.68 2.56 5.52
N ALA A 181 -6.99 3.68 5.30
CA ALA A 181 -5.88 4.08 6.16
C ALA A 181 -6.35 4.45 7.59
N PHE A 182 -7.63 4.77 7.78
CA PHE A 182 -8.24 5.00 9.11
C PHE A 182 -8.07 3.82 10.08
N LYS A 183 -7.88 2.60 9.55
CA LYS A 183 -7.67 1.36 10.32
C LYS A 183 -6.45 1.43 11.23
N LEU A 184 -5.52 2.34 10.97
CA LEU A 184 -4.41 2.63 11.89
C LEU A 184 -4.91 3.17 13.24
N TRP A 185 -6.02 3.92 13.30
CA TRP A 185 -6.61 4.32 14.58
C TRP A 185 -7.16 3.13 15.35
N VAL A 186 -7.76 2.17 14.64
CA VAL A 186 -8.28 0.92 15.23
C VAL A 186 -7.13 0.07 15.77
N LEU A 187 -6.03 -0.03 15.01
CA LEU A 187 -4.81 -0.71 15.47
C LEU A 187 -4.20 -0.03 16.69
N ALA A 188 -4.08 1.30 16.65
CA ALA A 188 -3.54 2.08 17.76
C ALA A 188 -4.38 1.91 19.03
N GLU A 189 -5.70 1.90 18.92
CA GLU A 189 -6.56 1.65 20.07
C GLU A 189 -6.47 0.21 20.58
N ALA A 190 -6.38 -0.79 19.70
CA ALA A 190 -6.13 -2.18 20.11
C ALA A 190 -4.83 -2.30 20.90
N ALA A 191 -3.76 -1.70 20.39
CA ALA A 191 -2.46 -1.66 21.05
C ALA A 191 -2.53 -0.94 22.40
N ARG A 192 -3.22 0.22 22.47
CA ARG A 192 -3.42 0.96 23.72
C ARG A 192 -4.10 0.11 24.79
N GLN A 193 -5.17 -0.61 24.44
CA GLN A 193 -5.88 -1.49 25.38
C GLN A 193 -5.01 -2.65 25.85
N VAL A 194 -4.16 -3.19 24.97
CA VAL A 194 -3.21 -4.26 25.35
C VAL A 194 -2.12 -3.74 26.28
N GLU A 195 -1.49 -2.61 25.96
CA GLU A 195 -0.47 -1.99 26.82
C GLU A 195 -1.02 -1.55 28.18
N ALA A 196 -2.31 -1.18 28.24
CA ALA A 196 -3.00 -0.87 29.49
C ALA A 196 -3.44 -2.12 30.30
N GLY A 197 -3.24 -3.34 29.77
CA GLY A 197 -3.70 -4.58 30.39
C GLY A 197 -5.22 -4.80 30.35
N GLU A 198 -5.97 -3.96 29.62
CA GLU A 198 -7.42 -4.09 29.42
C GLU A 198 -7.75 -5.29 28.52
N ARG A 199 -6.82 -5.66 27.62
CA ARG A 199 -6.92 -6.79 26.69
C ARG A 199 -5.58 -7.50 26.51
N ARG A 200 -5.61 -8.62 25.81
CA ARG A 200 -4.42 -9.29 25.28
C ARG A 200 -4.60 -9.57 23.79
N TRP A 201 -3.49 -9.58 23.06
CA TRP A 201 -3.47 -10.00 21.65
C TRP A 201 -4.05 -11.41 21.43
N SER A 202 -3.92 -12.28 22.42
CA SER A 202 -4.45 -13.65 22.40
C SER A 202 -5.95 -13.76 22.76
N ASP A 203 -6.62 -12.67 23.11
CA ASP A 203 -8.04 -12.73 23.48
C ASP A 203 -8.87 -13.23 22.30
N VAL A 204 -9.77 -14.17 22.58
CA VAL A 204 -10.66 -14.74 21.56
C VAL A 204 -11.81 -13.78 21.31
N VAL A 205 -11.88 -13.29 20.08
CA VAL A 205 -12.95 -12.47 19.53
C VAL A 205 -13.71 -13.30 18.50
N ARG A 206 -15.05 -13.24 18.54
CA ARG A 206 -15.87 -13.90 17.52
C ARG A 206 -16.11 -12.94 16.37
N ILE A 207 -15.87 -13.39 15.14
CA ILE A 207 -16.16 -12.57 13.97
C ILE A 207 -17.67 -12.28 13.94
N ASP A 208 -18.01 -11.00 13.75
CA ASP A 208 -19.39 -10.57 13.81
C ASP A 208 -20.26 -11.22 12.71
N ALA A 209 -21.51 -11.47 13.07
CA ALA A 209 -22.58 -11.80 12.14
C ALA A 209 -22.83 -10.66 11.12
N GLN A 210 -22.64 -9.39 11.51
CA GLN A 210 -22.72 -8.26 10.58
C GLN A 210 -21.45 -8.18 9.72
N ARG A 211 -21.49 -8.87 8.58
CA ARG A 211 -20.41 -8.87 7.59
C ARG A 211 -20.31 -7.54 6.86
N SER A 212 -19.09 -7.13 6.58
CA SER A 212 -18.79 -6.00 5.70
C SER A 212 -18.50 -6.48 4.27
N LEU A 213 -18.38 -5.53 3.34
CA LEU A 213 -17.97 -5.82 1.96
C LEU A 213 -16.45 -6.04 1.87
N PRO A 214 -15.92 -6.68 0.81
CA PRO A 214 -14.49 -6.65 0.51
C PRO A 214 -13.93 -5.21 0.47
N SER A 215 -12.62 -5.00 0.64
CA SER A 215 -11.52 -5.95 0.79
C SER A 215 -11.59 -6.80 2.06
N GLY A 216 -10.93 -7.97 2.02
CA GLY A 216 -10.89 -8.94 3.11
C GLY A 216 -11.33 -10.34 2.69
N VAL A 217 -11.24 -11.26 3.64
CA VAL A 217 -11.67 -12.66 3.49
C VAL A 217 -12.66 -13.07 4.58
N THR A 218 -12.66 -12.42 5.75
CA THR A 218 -13.44 -12.89 6.90
C THR A 218 -14.96 -12.77 6.71
N GLN A 219 -15.44 -12.03 5.71
CA GLN A 219 -16.85 -11.98 5.33
C GLN A 219 -17.41 -13.34 4.87
N THR A 220 -16.57 -14.25 4.38
CA THR A 220 -16.97 -15.59 3.91
C THR A 220 -16.75 -16.69 4.96
N TRP A 221 -16.17 -16.35 6.11
CA TRP A 221 -15.90 -17.33 7.16
C TRP A 221 -17.20 -17.72 7.88
N PRO A 222 -17.22 -18.87 8.58
CA PRO A 222 -18.38 -19.27 9.38
C PRO A 222 -18.81 -18.18 10.37
N GLN A 223 -20.11 -18.07 10.62
CA GLN A 223 -20.65 -17.15 11.62
C GLN A 223 -20.07 -17.47 13.00
N ASN A 224 -19.73 -16.42 13.76
CA ASN A 224 -19.19 -16.53 15.11
C ASN A 224 -17.86 -17.31 15.20
N ALA A 225 -17.14 -17.49 14.10
CA ALA A 225 -15.85 -18.16 14.10
C ALA A 225 -14.90 -17.50 15.13
N PRO A 226 -14.32 -18.26 16.06
CA PRO A 226 -13.42 -17.73 17.08
C PRO A 226 -12.04 -17.47 16.46
N VAL A 227 -11.55 -16.24 16.64
CA VAL A 227 -10.21 -15.82 16.21
C VAL A 227 -9.59 -14.99 17.31
N THR A 228 -8.28 -14.74 17.26
CA THR A 228 -7.65 -13.85 18.25
C THR A 228 -7.81 -12.38 17.84
N LEU A 229 -7.69 -11.47 18.81
CA LEU A 229 -7.55 -10.03 18.56
C LEU A 229 -6.41 -9.75 17.57
N GLN A 230 -5.28 -10.45 17.72
CA GLN A 230 -4.14 -10.35 16.79
C GLN A 230 -4.50 -10.81 15.38
N THR A 231 -5.21 -11.92 15.22
CA THR A 231 -5.65 -12.40 13.90
C THR A 231 -6.48 -11.34 13.18
N LEU A 232 -7.43 -10.72 13.89
CA LEU A 232 -8.25 -9.65 13.31
C LEU A 232 -7.41 -8.42 12.96
N ALA A 233 -6.49 -8.01 13.84
CA ALA A 233 -5.62 -6.85 13.61
C ALA A 233 -4.70 -7.08 12.40
N THR A 234 -4.10 -8.27 12.29
CA THR A 234 -3.26 -8.66 11.16
C THR A 234 -4.05 -8.59 9.85
N LEU A 235 -5.25 -9.20 9.78
CA LEU A 235 -6.08 -9.18 8.56
C LEU A 235 -6.58 -7.77 8.22
N MET A 236 -6.97 -7.00 9.23
CA MET A 236 -7.38 -5.59 9.08
C MET A 236 -6.27 -4.75 8.43
N ILE A 237 -5.01 -5.00 8.78
CA ILE A 237 -3.90 -4.17 8.32
C ILE A 237 -3.29 -4.69 7.03
N SER A 238 -2.95 -5.98 6.95
CA SER A 238 -2.19 -6.56 5.84
C SER A 238 -2.98 -6.68 4.54
N ILE A 239 -4.27 -7.05 4.63
CA ILE A 239 -5.17 -7.22 3.48
C ILE A 239 -6.37 -6.28 3.52
N SER A 240 -6.37 -5.33 4.46
CA SER A 240 -7.43 -4.34 4.59
C SER A 240 -8.81 -4.97 4.85
N ASP A 241 -8.88 -6.06 5.63
CA ASP A 241 -10.14 -6.79 5.85
C ASP A 241 -11.19 -5.95 6.59
N ASN A 242 -12.27 -5.60 5.90
CA ASN A 242 -13.35 -4.75 6.41
C ASN A 242 -14.21 -5.44 7.47
N THR A 243 -14.46 -6.75 7.36
CA THR A 243 -15.24 -7.48 8.39
C THR A 243 -14.44 -7.63 9.67
N ALA A 244 -13.12 -7.86 9.58
CA ALA A 244 -12.24 -7.82 10.72
C ALA A 244 -12.19 -6.42 11.36
N THR A 245 -12.12 -5.37 10.53
CA THR A 245 -12.17 -3.96 10.97
C THR A 245 -13.43 -3.67 11.77
N ASP A 246 -14.61 -3.99 11.23
CA ASP A 246 -15.89 -3.71 11.87
C ASP A 246 -16.06 -4.51 13.16
N THR A 247 -15.57 -5.75 13.18
CA THR A 247 -15.52 -6.58 14.41
C THR A 247 -14.64 -5.93 15.47
N LEU A 248 -13.46 -5.40 15.10
CA LEU A 248 -12.57 -4.68 16.02
C LEU A 248 -13.17 -3.37 16.51
N MET A 249 -13.79 -2.58 15.63
CA MET A 249 -14.47 -1.34 16.01
C MET A 249 -15.51 -1.57 17.11
N ARG A 250 -16.31 -2.63 17.01
CA ARG A 250 -17.28 -3.01 18.05
C ARG A 250 -16.61 -3.57 19.30
N THR A 251 -15.57 -4.38 19.13
CA THR A 251 -14.83 -4.99 20.24
C THR A 251 -14.17 -3.92 21.10
N LEU A 252 -13.50 -2.95 20.49
CA LEU A 252 -12.71 -1.91 21.17
C LEU A 252 -13.58 -0.75 21.67
N GLY A 253 -14.76 -0.56 21.08
CA GLY A 253 -15.68 0.53 21.39
C GLY A 253 -15.35 1.80 20.60
N ARG A 254 -16.36 2.36 19.91
CA ARG A 254 -16.17 3.53 19.03
C ARG A 254 -15.60 4.74 19.77
N ASP A 255 -16.11 5.03 20.97
CA ASP A 255 -15.68 6.21 21.73
C ASP A 255 -14.17 6.16 22.06
N ASN A 256 -13.62 4.96 22.25
CA ASN A 256 -12.19 4.78 22.46
C ASN A 256 -11.39 5.03 21.17
N VAL A 257 -11.90 4.57 20.01
CA VAL A 257 -11.28 4.85 18.71
C VAL A 257 -11.39 6.35 18.37
N ASP A 258 -12.52 6.99 18.65
CA ASP A 258 -12.71 8.44 18.53
C ASP A 258 -11.68 9.21 19.39
N ALA A 259 -11.42 8.74 20.62
CA ALA A 259 -10.38 9.32 21.47
C ALA A 259 -8.97 9.15 20.87
N MET A 260 -8.70 8.07 20.14
CA MET A 260 -7.43 7.88 19.44
C MET A 260 -7.26 8.86 18.28
N VAL A 261 -8.33 9.20 17.55
CA VAL A 261 -8.30 10.28 16.55
C VAL A 261 -7.85 11.59 17.21
N ALA A 262 -8.49 11.97 18.33
CA ALA A 262 -8.15 13.19 19.06
C ALA A 262 -6.68 13.21 19.56
N ARG A 263 -6.14 12.06 20.01
CA ARG A 263 -4.73 11.94 20.45
C ARG A 263 -3.73 12.13 19.32
N SER A 264 -4.07 11.67 18.12
CA SER A 264 -3.20 11.77 16.93
C SER A 264 -3.37 13.06 16.15
N SER A 265 -4.45 13.82 16.38
CA SER A 265 -4.73 15.05 15.64
C SER A 265 -3.79 16.19 16.03
N ARG A 266 -3.34 16.94 15.02
CA ARG A 266 -2.60 18.20 15.06
C ARG A 266 -3.45 19.37 14.56
N GLY A 267 -4.69 19.10 14.18
CA GLY A 267 -5.65 20.05 13.64
C GLY A 267 -7.05 19.75 14.17
N ASP A 268 -8.03 19.76 13.26
CA ASP A 268 -9.43 19.55 13.60
C ASP A 268 -9.82 18.05 13.55
N ALA A 269 -9.83 17.40 14.72
CA ALA A 269 -10.32 16.02 14.85
C ALA A 269 -11.79 15.86 14.45
N SER A 270 -12.60 16.93 14.50
CA SER A 270 -14.03 16.86 14.19
C SER A 270 -14.31 16.55 12.72
N ALA A 271 -13.31 16.73 11.84
CA ALA A 271 -13.39 16.37 10.43
C ALA A 271 -13.77 14.90 10.21
N THR A 272 -13.30 13.97 11.06
CA THR A 272 -13.64 12.54 11.01
C THR A 272 -14.77 12.14 11.93
N LEU A 273 -14.81 12.71 13.14
CA LEU A 273 -15.62 12.15 14.21
C LEU A 273 -17.13 12.16 13.86
N PRO A 274 -17.88 11.12 14.28
CA PRO A 274 -17.41 9.87 14.86
C PRO A 274 -16.77 8.94 13.81
N VAL A 275 -15.79 8.11 14.19
CA VAL A 275 -15.16 7.15 13.27
C VAL A 275 -16.18 6.11 12.83
N LEU A 276 -16.55 6.11 11.55
CA LEU A 276 -17.47 5.13 10.96
C LEU A 276 -16.88 3.71 10.95
N THR A 277 -17.73 2.70 11.12
CA THR A 277 -17.43 1.35 10.62
C THR A 277 -17.50 1.35 9.09
N THR A 278 -16.84 0.40 8.42
CA THR A 278 -16.85 0.34 6.95
C THR A 278 -18.27 0.06 6.43
N MET A 279 -19.03 -0.80 7.11
CA MET A 279 -20.43 -1.07 6.74
C MET A 279 -21.34 0.15 6.92
N GLU A 280 -21.14 0.98 7.95
CA GLU A 280 -21.88 2.25 8.06
C GLU A 280 -21.54 3.21 6.93
N ALA A 281 -20.26 3.34 6.56
CA ALA A 281 -19.86 4.17 5.43
C ALA A 281 -20.53 3.70 4.13
N PHE A 282 -20.49 2.41 3.81
CA PHE A 282 -21.15 1.85 2.63
C PHE A 282 -22.67 2.11 2.61
N ARG A 283 -23.34 1.91 3.74
CA ARG A 283 -24.78 2.13 3.87
C ARG A 283 -25.15 3.61 3.76
N LEU A 284 -24.38 4.51 4.37
CA LEU A 284 -24.60 5.95 4.24
C LEU A 284 -24.42 6.42 2.80
N LYS A 285 -23.41 5.92 2.09
CA LYS A 285 -23.15 6.25 0.67
C LYS A 285 -24.19 5.69 -0.30
N SER A 286 -24.96 4.69 0.10
CA SER A 286 -25.96 4.05 -0.76
C SER A 286 -27.05 5.05 -1.19
N PRO A 287 -27.59 4.99 -2.43
CA PRO A 287 -28.63 5.91 -2.91
C PRO A 287 -29.84 6.05 -1.99
N ALA A 288 -30.22 4.96 -1.31
CA ALA A 288 -31.28 4.95 -0.31
C ALA A 288 -31.05 5.94 0.84
N ASN A 289 -29.81 6.38 1.09
CA ASN A 289 -29.41 7.31 2.13
C ASN A 289 -28.79 8.60 1.58
N ALA A 290 -28.99 8.93 0.30
CA ALA A 290 -28.41 10.11 -0.34
C ALA A 290 -28.68 11.43 0.43
N GLN A 291 -29.87 11.59 1.01
CA GLN A 291 -30.19 12.76 1.86
C GLN A 291 -29.36 12.80 3.15
N LEU A 292 -29.12 11.64 3.79
CA LEU A 292 -28.27 11.55 4.98
C LEU A 292 -26.80 11.83 4.64
N ALA A 293 -26.33 11.28 3.52
CA ALA A 293 -24.97 11.54 3.01
C ALA A 293 -24.74 13.03 2.72
N ALA A 294 -25.72 13.70 2.09
CA ALA A 294 -25.63 15.14 1.79
C ALA A 294 -25.55 16.03 3.05
N GLN A 295 -26.15 15.58 4.16
CA GLN A 295 -26.09 16.29 5.45
C GLN A 295 -24.80 16.01 6.22
N TRP A 296 -24.11 14.91 5.89
CA TRP A 296 -23.04 14.35 6.73
C TRP A 296 -21.92 15.34 7.05
N LYS A 297 -21.34 15.98 6.03
CA LYS A 297 -20.21 16.90 6.23
C LYS A 297 -20.58 18.08 7.09
N ALA A 298 -21.68 18.76 6.77
CA ALA A 298 -22.13 19.97 7.43
C ALA A 298 -22.62 19.73 8.88
N ALA A 299 -23.00 18.49 9.24
CA ALA A 299 -23.51 18.18 10.56
C ALA A 299 -22.45 18.27 11.69
N GLY A 300 -21.16 18.24 11.36
CA GLY A 300 -20.08 18.20 12.36
C GLY A 300 -20.14 16.94 13.24
N ALA A 301 -19.23 16.80 14.20
CA ALA A 301 -19.09 15.56 14.97
C ALA A 301 -20.36 15.18 15.77
N GLU A 302 -20.94 16.15 16.50
CA GLU A 302 -22.15 15.89 17.29
C GLU A 302 -23.38 15.65 16.41
N GLY A 303 -23.55 16.43 15.34
CA GLY A 303 -24.66 16.24 14.41
C GLY A 303 -24.56 14.90 13.67
N ARG A 304 -23.35 14.45 13.27
CA ARG A 304 -23.14 13.11 12.69
C ARG A 304 -23.50 12.00 13.68
N ARG A 305 -23.12 12.12 14.96
CA ARG A 305 -23.55 11.16 16.01
C ARG A 305 -25.08 11.12 16.12
N LYS A 306 -25.73 12.28 16.09
CA LYS A 306 -27.20 12.38 16.09
C LYS A 306 -27.81 11.73 14.85
N LEU A 307 -27.27 11.99 13.65
CA LEU A 307 -27.71 11.37 12.40
C LEU A 307 -27.61 9.84 12.46
N LEU A 308 -26.49 9.29 12.94
CA LEU A 308 -26.33 7.85 13.12
C LEU A 308 -27.35 7.26 14.08
N LYS A 309 -27.53 7.91 15.25
CA LYS A 309 -28.47 7.45 16.28
C LYS A 309 -29.92 7.46 15.79
N ASP A 310 -30.36 8.58 15.23
CA ASP A 310 -31.76 8.77 14.81
C ASP A 310 -32.13 7.88 13.61
N ASN A 311 -31.14 7.48 12.80
CA ASN A 311 -31.35 6.67 11.59
C ASN A 311 -30.80 5.24 11.73
N GLN A 312 -30.51 4.76 12.94
CA GLN A 312 -29.84 3.48 13.16
C GLN A 312 -30.55 2.31 12.47
N ALA A 313 -31.87 2.18 12.63
CA ALA A 313 -32.66 1.12 12.01
C ALA A 313 -32.65 1.20 10.48
N ARG A 314 -32.76 2.41 9.92
CA ARG A 314 -32.71 2.66 8.47
C ARG A 314 -31.35 2.29 7.89
N ILE A 315 -30.27 2.77 8.50
CA ILE A 315 -28.90 2.47 8.07
C ILE A 315 -28.68 0.96 8.14
N ALA A 316 -29.03 0.31 9.26
CA ALA A 316 -28.88 -1.13 9.42
C ALA A 316 -29.65 -1.98 8.39
N ALA A 317 -30.84 -1.55 8.00
CA ALA A 317 -31.66 -2.23 7.00
C ALA A 317 -31.26 -1.93 5.54
N THR A 318 -30.38 -0.95 5.31
CA THR A 318 -29.98 -0.56 3.96
C THR A 318 -29.18 -1.67 3.28
N LYS A 319 -29.71 -2.17 2.16
CA LYS A 319 -28.98 -3.08 1.27
C LYS A 319 -27.92 -2.29 0.49
N VAL A 320 -26.73 -2.83 0.42
CA VAL A 320 -25.61 -2.23 -0.29
C VAL A 320 -25.39 -2.98 -1.60
N ASP A 321 -25.42 -2.25 -2.72
CA ASP A 321 -24.99 -2.76 -4.01
C ASP A 321 -23.47 -2.55 -4.15
N THR A 322 -22.73 -3.66 -4.31
CA THR A 322 -21.27 -3.63 -4.43
C THR A 322 -20.79 -2.93 -5.70
N GLY A 323 -21.62 -2.90 -6.76
CA GLY A 323 -21.28 -2.24 -8.03
C GLY A 323 -21.08 -0.73 -7.90
N LEU A 324 -21.68 -0.11 -6.87
CA LEU A 324 -21.59 1.33 -6.61
C LEU A 324 -20.18 1.80 -6.24
N PHE A 325 -19.30 0.91 -5.79
CA PHE A 325 -17.96 1.24 -5.28
C PHE A 325 -16.85 0.81 -6.26
N GLY A 326 -17.19 0.51 -7.51
CA GLY A 326 -16.25 -0.02 -8.51
C GLY A 326 -15.42 1.04 -9.22
N GLU A 327 -16.05 2.09 -9.76
CA GLU A 327 -15.36 3.00 -10.70
C GLU A 327 -15.60 4.49 -10.44
N THR A 328 -16.81 4.88 -10.03
CA THR A 328 -17.21 6.29 -9.92
C THR A 328 -17.14 6.77 -8.47
N PRO A 329 -16.52 7.94 -8.19
CA PRO A 329 -16.55 8.54 -6.87
C PRO A 329 -17.99 8.76 -6.37
N LEU A 330 -18.24 8.38 -5.12
CA LEU A 330 -19.58 8.41 -4.52
C LEU A 330 -19.53 9.01 -3.13
N ALA A 331 -20.25 10.12 -2.93
CA ALA A 331 -20.43 10.78 -1.63
C ALA A 331 -19.10 10.89 -0.84
N LEU A 332 -18.07 11.48 -1.46
CA LEU A 332 -16.71 11.62 -0.90
C LEU A 332 -16.64 12.39 0.42
N ASP A 333 -17.73 13.05 0.80
CA ASP A 333 -17.88 13.71 2.09
C ASP A 333 -18.18 12.71 3.25
N VAL A 334 -18.63 11.48 2.94
CA VAL A 334 -18.79 10.37 3.89
C VAL A 334 -17.51 9.54 3.91
N GLU A 335 -16.45 10.08 4.47
CA GLU A 335 -15.13 9.44 4.51
C GLU A 335 -14.49 9.57 5.89
N TRP A 336 -13.33 8.94 6.06
CA TRP A 336 -12.45 9.22 7.19
C TRP A 336 -11.41 10.24 6.75
N PHE A 337 -11.20 11.28 7.55
CA PHE A 337 -10.41 12.45 7.21
C PHE A 337 -9.28 12.73 8.20
N ALA A 338 -8.07 12.91 7.67
CA ALA A 338 -6.94 13.42 8.45
C ALA A 338 -5.95 14.15 7.56
N THR A 339 -5.05 14.91 8.16
CA THR A 339 -3.92 15.51 7.44
C THR A 339 -2.72 14.55 7.39
N PRO A 340 -1.79 14.71 6.43
CA PRO A 340 -0.48 14.05 6.48
C PRO A 340 0.22 14.16 7.84
N ARG A 341 0.17 15.35 8.46
CA ARG A 341 0.76 15.57 9.80
C ARG A 341 0.06 14.77 10.91
N ASP A 342 -1.26 14.56 10.83
CA ASP A 342 -2.00 13.72 11.78
C ASP A 342 -1.62 12.24 11.63
N GLN A 343 -1.51 11.75 10.40
CA GLN A 343 -1.10 10.38 10.13
C GLN A 343 0.35 10.13 10.57
N ALA A 344 1.25 11.08 10.35
CA ALA A 344 2.62 11.01 10.88
C ALA A 344 2.65 10.98 12.42
N ALA A 345 1.77 11.75 13.08
CA ALA A 345 1.64 11.72 14.53
C ALA A 345 1.08 10.39 15.06
N LEU A 346 0.14 9.77 14.35
CA LEU A 346 -0.38 8.44 14.66
C LEU A 346 0.70 7.35 14.52
N LEU A 347 1.48 7.39 13.44
CA LEU A 347 2.58 6.45 13.21
C LEU A 347 3.67 6.57 14.29
N ASP A 348 3.98 7.78 14.72
CA ASP A 348 4.92 8.02 15.82
C ASP A 348 4.37 7.55 17.17
N TRP A 349 3.05 7.68 17.39
CA TRP A 349 2.40 7.08 18.56
C TRP A 349 2.53 5.54 18.52
N LEU A 350 2.21 4.90 17.39
CA LEU A 350 2.36 3.45 17.23
C LEU A 350 3.80 2.99 17.46
N ARG A 351 4.78 3.72 16.92
CA ARG A 351 6.21 3.46 17.12
C ARG A 351 6.64 3.47 18.58
N THR A 352 6.09 4.39 19.37
CA THR A 352 6.56 4.64 20.76
C THR A 352 5.69 4.01 21.84
N LYS A 353 4.44 3.71 21.51
CA LYS A 353 3.41 3.27 22.47
C LYS A 353 2.60 2.06 21.98
N GLY A 354 2.81 1.58 20.76
CA GLY A 354 2.03 0.48 20.18
C GLY A 354 2.53 -0.92 20.54
N GLY A 355 3.76 -1.05 21.06
CA GLY A 355 4.38 -2.33 21.34
C GLY A 355 4.79 -3.11 20.08
N ASP A 356 5.58 -4.17 20.28
CA ASP A 356 6.19 -4.93 19.17
C ASP A 356 5.15 -5.60 18.26
N THR A 357 4.06 -6.13 18.84
CA THR A 357 3.03 -6.81 18.05
C THR A 357 2.33 -5.86 17.07
N ALA A 358 2.05 -4.61 17.44
CA ALA A 358 1.44 -3.65 16.52
C ALA A 358 2.39 -3.32 15.36
N LEU A 359 3.69 -3.19 15.64
CA LEU A 359 4.72 -2.98 14.61
C LEU A 359 4.83 -4.19 13.68
N GLN A 360 4.80 -5.41 14.20
CA GLN A 360 4.79 -6.64 13.39
C GLN A 360 3.54 -6.75 12.52
N VAL A 361 2.37 -6.39 13.06
CA VAL A 361 1.10 -6.33 12.32
C VAL A 361 1.22 -5.37 11.13
N MET A 362 1.80 -4.19 11.31
CA MET A 362 2.03 -3.23 10.22
C MET A 362 3.07 -3.71 9.20
N ALA A 363 4.10 -4.43 9.64
CA ALA A 363 5.17 -4.94 8.77
C ALA A 363 4.75 -6.17 7.95
N ALA A 364 3.63 -6.81 8.28
CA ALA A 364 3.11 -7.98 7.56
C ALA A 364 2.85 -7.71 6.07
N ASN A 365 2.58 -6.46 5.70
CA ASN A 365 2.54 -5.99 4.31
C ASN A 365 3.19 -4.61 4.24
N PRO A 366 4.45 -4.48 3.76
CA PRO A 366 5.18 -3.21 3.77
C PRO A 366 4.71 -2.21 2.70
N GLY A 367 3.89 -2.62 1.73
CA GLY A 367 3.29 -1.71 0.75
C GLY A 367 4.28 -0.93 -0.13
N THR A 368 5.54 -1.37 -0.22
CA THR A 368 6.58 -0.73 -1.04
C THR A 368 7.58 -1.79 -1.52
N PRO A 369 8.09 -1.70 -2.76
CA PRO A 369 9.17 -2.57 -3.23
C PRO A 369 10.50 -2.27 -2.55
N HIS A 370 10.64 -1.12 -1.86
CA HIS A 370 11.88 -0.70 -1.21
C HIS A 370 12.04 -1.21 0.23
N ALA A 371 11.17 -2.10 0.69
CA ALA A 371 11.15 -2.55 2.09
C ALA A 371 12.50 -3.10 2.56
N ALA A 372 13.23 -3.81 1.70
CA ALA A 372 14.54 -4.37 1.99
C ALA A 372 15.63 -3.31 2.25
N LEU A 373 15.42 -2.06 1.84
CA LEU A 373 16.35 -0.95 2.11
C LEU A 373 16.27 -0.46 3.57
N PHE A 374 15.26 -0.90 4.33
CA PHE A 374 14.99 -0.45 5.69
C PHE A 374 15.19 -1.59 6.71
N ASP A 375 15.46 -1.25 7.96
CA ASP A 375 15.43 -2.21 9.08
C ASP A 375 14.00 -2.53 9.51
N TYR A 376 13.09 -1.61 9.26
CA TYR A 376 11.66 -1.80 9.48
C TYR A 376 10.88 -1.04 8.41
N ALA A 377 9.85 -1.69 7.86
CA ALA A 377 8.89 -1.05 6.97
C ALA A 377 7.48 -1.54 7.31
N GLY A 378 6.66 -0.66 7.89
CA GLY A 378 5.25 -0.91 8.19
C GLY A 378 4.37 -0.01 7.33
N PHE A 379 3.22 -0.51 6.90
CA PHE A 379 2.34 0.23 5.98
C PHE A 379 0.87 0.02 6.28
N LYS A 380 0.10 1.08 6.02
CA LYS A 380 -1.33 0.96 5.72
C LYS A 380 -1.74 2.02 4.71
N GLY A 381 -2.42 1.57 3.65
CA GLY A 381 -3.10 2.45 2.70
C GLY A 381 -4.61 2.31 2.74
N GLY A 382 -5.28 3.13 1.96
CA GLY A 382 -6.72 3.08 1.75
C GLY A 382 -7.10 3.68 0.41
N SER A 383 -8.14 3.14 -0.19
CA SER A 383 -8.65 3.63 -1.46
C SER A 383 -10.13 3.32 -1.64
N GLU A 384 -10.78 4.17 -2.39
CA GLU A 384 -12.09 3.96 -3.02
C GLU A 384 -12.11 4.78 -4.31
N PRO A 385 -13.15 4.68 -5.17
CA PRO A 385 -13.23 5.54 -6.35
C PRO A 385 -13.08 7.03 -5.98
N GLY A 386 -12.06 7.67 -6.55
CA GLY A 386 -11.76 9.08 -6.30
C GLY A 386 -10.90 9.36 -5.07
N VAL A 387 -10.51 8.36 -4.28
CA VAL A 387 -9.68 8.52 -3.07
C VAL A 387 -8.56 7.50 -3.05
N ILE A 388 -7.35 7.96 -2.77
CA ILE A 388 -6.24 7.10 -2.36
C ILE A 388 -5.40 7.77 -1.29
N TYR A 389 -4.98 7.00 -0.31
CA TYR A 389 -4.09 7.43 0.77
C TYR A 389 -3.10 6.32 1.14
N GLY A 390 -1.89 6.70 1.52
CA GLY A 390 -0.86 5.79 2.02
C GLY A 390 -0.10 6.36 3.20
N SER A 391 0.17 5.50 4.19
CA SER A 391 0.94 5.80 5.40
C SER A 391 2.01 4.73 5.62
N TRP A 392 3.28 5.12 5.62
CA TRP A 392 4.44 4.26 5.86
C TRP A 392 5.20 4.71 7.11
N LEU A 393 5.54 3.76 7.98
CA LEU A 393 6.48 3.92 9.07
C LEU A 393 7.76 3.15 8.73
N LEU A 394 8.88 3.87 8.68
CA LEU A 394 10.15 3.34 8.19
C LEU A 394 11.25 3.54 9.22
N LYS A 395 12.13 2.54 9.38
CA LYS A 395 13.38 2.67 10.13
C LYS A 395 14.55 2.42 9.19
N THR A 396 15.42 3.40 8.99
CA THR A 396 16.60 3.22 8.12
C THR A 396 17.61 2.27 8.78
N LYS A 397 18.56 1.75 7.99
CA LYS A 397 19.68 0.91 8.47
C LYS A 397 20.58 1.62 9.50
N LYS A 398 20.51 2.95 9.58
CA LYS A 398 21.20 3.77 10.59
C LYS A 398 20.37 3.97 11.87
N GLY A 399 19.15 3.44 11.91
CA GLY A 399 18.26 3.52 13.07
C GLY A 399 17.32 4.73 13.09
N ASN A 400 17.34 5.59 12.07
CA ASN A 400 16.48 6.77 11.97
C ASN A 400 15.04 6.38 11.62
N TRP A 401 14.06 6.96 12.30
CA TRP A 401 12.65 6.70 12.04
C TRP A 401 12.02 7.81 11.19
N TYR A 402 11.19 7.41 10.23
CA TYR A 402 10.47 8.31 9.35
C TYR A 402 9.00 7.89 9.19
N ALA A 403 8.13 8.88 9.03
CA ALA A 403 6.80 8.69 8.49
C ALA A 403 6.76 9.28 7.07
N VAL A 404 6.22 8.51 6.13
CA VAL A 404 5.87 9.00 4.78
C VAL A 404 4.37 8.83 4.62
N THR A 405 3.64 9.92 4.44
CA THR A 405 2.17 9.90 4.42
C THR A 405 1.66 10.79 3.31
N GLY A 406 0.58 10.41 2.63
CA GLY A 406 -0.02 11.28 1.63
C GLY A 406 -1.25 10.68 0.98
N GLY A 407 -1.93 11.49 0.18
CA GLY A 407 -3.11 11.08 -0.54
C GLY A 407 -3.38 11.92 -1.78
N TRP A 408 -4.31 11.41 -2.58
CA TRP A 408 -4.85 12.03 -3.78
C TRP A 408 -6.35 11.80 -3.81
N THR A 409 -7.12 12.88 -3.97
CA THR A 409 -8.58 12.83 -4.11
C THR A 409 -9.08 13.65 -5.28
N ARG A 410 -10.11 13.16 -5.97
CA ARG A 410 -10.83 13.88 -7.03
C ARG A 410 -12.26 13.36 -7.15
N ALA A 411 -13.19 14.26 -7.46
CA ALA A 411 -14.63 13.94 -7.51
C ALA A 411 -15.12 13.52 -8.90
N ASP A 412 -14.35 13.77 -9.95
CA ASP A 412 -14.75 13.61 -11.35
C ASP A 412 -14.35 12.27 -11.98
N ALA A 413 -13.42 11.52 -11.36
CA ALA A 413 -12.98 10.22 -11.84
C ALA A 413 -12.30 9.38 -10.74
N GLY A 414 -12.10 8.08 -11.00
CA GLY A 414 -11.19 7.26 -10.20
C GLY A 414 -9.76 7.80 -10.20
N VAL A 415 -9.07 7.66 -9.07
CA VAL A 415 -7.62 7.91 -8.95
C VAL A 415 -6.84 6.70 -9.46
N GLN A 416 -5.64 6.93 -9.99
CA GLN A 416 -4.79 5.88 -10.54
C GLN A 416 -3.79 5.39 -9.49
N LEU A 417 -4.09 4.24 -8.88
CA LEU A 417 -3.25 3.61 -7.86
C LEU A 417 -1.77 3.47 -8.27
N PRO A 418 -1.42 2.97 -9.48
CA PRO A 418 -0.01 2.83 -9.87
C PRO A 418 0.75 4.16 -9.93
N VAL A 419 0.08 5.24 -10.35
CA VAL A 419 0.68 6.59 -10.42
C VAL A 419 0.98 7.11 -9.02
N PHE A 420 -0.01 7.06 -8.12
CA PHE A 420 0.18 7.49 -6.73
C PHE A 420 1.28 6.69 -6.02
N MET A 421 1.25 5.35 -6.15
CA MET A 421 2.25 4.48 -5.51
C MET A 421 3.65 4.73 -6.05
N ASN A 422 3.80 5.02 -7.35
CA ASN A 422 5.09 5.38 -7.92
C ASN A 422 5.67 6.65 -7.27
N LEU A 423 4.86 7.70 -7.14
CA LEU A 423 5.30 8.96 -6.51
C LEU A 423 5.68 8.76 -5.04
N MET A 424 4.87 8.01 -4.27
CA MET A 424 5.19 7.72 -2.87
C MET A 424 6.45 6.86 -2.73
N ASN A 425 6.63 5.85 -3.58
CA ASN A 425 7.81 4.99 -3.56
C ASN A 425 9.11 5.76 -3.88
N ARG A 426 9.03 6.75 -4.78
CA ARG A 426 10.17 7.64 -5.05
C ARG A 426 10.57 8.48 -3.84
N LEU A 427 9.60 8.96 -3.03
CA LEU A 427 9.90 9.62 -1.75
C LEU A 427 10.52 8.64 -0.74
N ILE A 428 10.02 7.42 -0.68
CA ILE A 428 10.54 6.36 0.21
C ILE A 428 11.99 6.03 -0.17
N ALA A 429 12.29 5.82 -1.45
CA ALA A 429 13.63 5.47 -1.92
C ALA A 429 14.68 6.52 -1.51
N GLN A 430 14.32 7.80 -1.48
CA GLN A 430 15.20 8.89 -1.05
C GLN A 430 15.60 8.82 0.43
N LEU A 431 14.85 8.10 1.28
CA LEU A 431 15.17 7.91 2.69
C LEU A 431 16.16 6.77 2.95
N ALA A 432 16.33 5.84 2.02
CA ALA A 432 17.17 4.67 2.23
C ALA A 432 18.64 5.01 2.51
N SER A 433 19.12 6.16 2.02
CA SER A 433 20.49 6.64 2.22
C SER A 433 20.70 7.47 3.50
N GLN A 434 19.61 7.85 4.18
CA GLN A 434 19.61 8.78 5.32
C GLN A 434 20.02 8.14 6.64
#